data_AF-A0A257T1N3-F1
#
_entry.id   AF-A0A257T1N3-F1
#
_cell.length_a   1.000
_cell.length_b   1.000
_cell.length_c   1.000
_cell.angle_alpha   90.00
_cell.angle_beta   90.00
_cell.angle_gamma   90.00
#
_symmetry.space_group_name_H-M   'P 1'
#
loop_
_entity.id
_entity.type
_entity.pdbx_description
1 polymer ?
#
loop_
_entity_poly.entity_id
_entity_poly.type
_entity_poly.pdbx_seq_one_letter_code
_entity_poly.pdbx_strand_id
1 'polypeptide(L)' 'MVGSERSVHISAEGVSLEGIWAIPENALGLVLFAHGSGSSRLSPRNNYVAQILRDGG' A
#
# COMPACT_ATOMS: atom_id res chain seq x y z
N MET A 1 -17.52 -1.35 -0.69
CA MET A 1 -16.83 -1.37 0.62
C MET A 1 -15.34 -1.15 0.39
N VAL A 2 -14.57 -0.58 1.34
CA VAL A 2 -13.10 -0.53 1.18
C VAL A 2 -12.56 -1.96 1.23
N GLY A 3 -11.85 -2.40 0.20
CA GLY A 3 -11.29 -3.75 0.17
C GLY A 3 -10.37 -3.99 1.37
N SER A 4 -10.45 -5.17 1.98
CA SER A 4 -9.63 -5.49 3.17
C SER A 4 -8.14 -5.45 2.82
N GLU A 5 -7.33 -4.85 3.69
CA GLU A 5 -5.88 -4.90 3.58
C GLU A 5 -5.37 -6.34 3.65
N ARG A 6 -4.43 -6.67 2.78
CA ARG A 6 -3.74 -7.97 2.77
C ARG A 6 -2.24 -7.78 2.65
N SER A 7 -1.50 -8.65 3.33
CA SER A 7 -0.06 -8.77 3.13
C SER A 7 0.23 -9.42 1.78
N VAL A 8 1.23 -8.89 1.07
CA VAL A 8 1.69 -9.42 -0.22
C VAL A 8 3.21 -9.52 -0.24
N HIS A 9 3.73 -10.36 -1.13
CA HIS A 9 5.16 -10.42 -1.45
C HIS A 9 5.33 -10.05 -2.91
N ILE A 10 6.23 -9.10 -3.19
CA ILE A 10 6.53 -8.59 -4.51
C ILE A 10 7.95 -9.01 -4.86
N SER A 11 8.09 -9.86 -5.88
CA SER A 11 9.41 -10.23 -6.39
C SER A 11 9.98 -9.11 -7.24
N ALA A 12 11.19 -8.64 -6.92
CA ALA A 12 11.92 -7.63 -7.67
C ALA A 12 13.41 -7.98 -7.65
N GLU A 13 14.04 -8.14 -8.83
CA GLU A 13 15.50 -8.34 -8.95
C GLU A 13 16.11 -9.38 -7.98
N GLY A 14 15.43 -10.51 -7.78
CA GLY A 14 15.91 -11.58 -6.90
C GLY A 14 15.69 -11.34 -5.40
N VAL A 15 15.08 -10.22 -5.01
CA VAL A 15 14.59 -9.97 -3.66
C VAL A 15 13.06 -10.09 -3.59
N SER A 16 12.57 -10.43 -2.41
CA SER A 16 11.13 -10.46 -2.10
C SER A 16 10.80 -9.31 -1.14
N LEU A 17 10.00 -8.36 -1.62
CA LEU A 17 9.57 -7.19 -0.85
C LEU A 17 8.20 -7.46 -0.23
N GLU A 18 8.09 -7.28 1.09
CA GLU A 18 6.81 -7.34 1.78
C GLU A 18 6.01 -6.05 1.56
N GLY A 19 4.73 -6.18 1.23
CA GLY A 19 3.83 -5.06 1.00
C GLY A 19 2.49 -5.22 1.73
N ILE A 20 1.78 -4.11 1.89
CA ILE A 20 0.37 -4.09 2.28
C ILE A 20 -0.42 -3.59 1.07
N TRP A 21 -1.46 -4.34 0.71
CA TRP A 21 -2.22 -4.13 -0.52
C TRP A 21 -3.71 -4.09 -0.22
N ALA A 22 -4.42 -3.13 -0.79
CA ALA A 22 -5.88 -3.03 -0.74
C ALA A 22 -6.42 -2.46 -2.07
N ILE A 23 -7.52 -3.02 -2.58
CA ILE A 23 -8.18 -2.58 -3.82
C ILE A 23 -9.65 -2.28 -3.51
N PRO A 24 -10.08 -1.02 -3.58
CA PRO A 24 -11.50 -0.66 -3.62
C PRO A 24 -12.20 -1.20 -4.89
N GLU A 25 -13.50 -1.49 -4.82
CA GLU A 25 -14.27 -2.11 -5.92
C GLU A 25 -14.15 -1.37 -7.28
N ASN A 26 -14.01 -0.04 -7.27
CA ASN A 26 -13.95 0.78 -8.48
C ASN A 26 -12.61 1.53 -8.64
N ALA A 27 -11.51 0.95 -8.16
CA ALA A 27 -10.20 1.59 -8.24
C ALA A 27 -9.78 1.89 -9.69
N LEU A 28 -9.47 3.16 -9.98
CA LEU A 28 -9.06 3.63 -11.32
C LEU A 28 -7.55 3.64 -11.53
N GLY A 29 -6.77 3.56 -10.45
CA GLY A 29 -5.32 3.66 -10.50
C GLY A 29 -4.63 3.02 -9.30
N LEU A 30 -3.30 2.95 -9.38
CA LEU A 30 -2.44 2.42 -8.34
C LEU A 30 -1.55 3.53 -7.77
N VAL A 31 -1.51 3.63 -6.46
CA VAL A 31 -0.55 4.49 -5.74
C VAL A 31 0.45 3.59 -5.02
N LEU A 32 1.73 3.77 -5.35
CA LEU A 32 2.84 3.11 -4.66
C LEU A 32 3.55 4.10 -3.74
N PHE A 33 3.76 3.71 -2.48
CA PHE A 33 4.47 4.53 -1.52
C PHE A 33 5.94 4.13 -1.43
N ALA A 34 6.84 5.09 -1.65
CA ALA A 34 8.23 4.98 -1.24
C ALA A 34 8.38 5.56 0.18
N HIS A 35 9.01 4.81 1.08
CA HIS A 35 9.26 5.27 2.45
C HIS A 35 10.69 5.81 2.60
N GLY A 36 10.89 6.75 3.53
CA GLY A 36 12.22 7.29 3.83
C GLY A 36 13.12 6.28 4.55
N SER A 37 14.42 6.61 4.63
CA SER A 37 15.42 5.83 5.38
C SER A 37 14.99 5.61 6.82
N GLY A 38 15.12 4.37 7.32
CA GLY A 38 14.72 3.98 8.67
C GLY A 38 13.21 3.80 8.88
N SER A 39 12.40 4.03 7.84
CA SER A 39 10.96 3.75 7.86
C SER A 39 10.63 2.42 7.16
N SER A 40 9.35 2.07 7.08
CA SER A 40 8.88 0.82 6.48
C SER A 40 7.48 0.98 5.92
N ARG A 41 6.94 -0.10 5.35
CA ARG A 41 5.51 -0.23 4.97
C ARG A 41 4.53 -0.01 6.15
N LEU A 42 5.02 0.00 7.39
CA LEU A 42 4.21 0.25 8.59
C LEU A 42 4.23 1.72 9.02
N SER A 43 4.77 2.62 8.20
CA SER A 43 4.76 4.07 8.45
C SER A 43 3.34 4.57 8.74
N PRO A 44 3.05 5.10 9.95
CA PRO A 44 1.73 5.63 10.27
C PRO A 44 1.29 6.75 9.32
N ARG A 45 2.25 7.56 8.86
CA ARG A 45 2.01 8.68 7.93
C ARG A 45 1.53 8.19 6.58
N ASN A 46 2.21 7.18 6.00
CA ASN A 46 1.86 6.65 4.69
C ASN A 46 0.56 5.84 4.77
N ASN A 47 0.35 5.09 5.87
CA ASN A 47 -0.88 4.33 6.07
C ASN A 47 -2.10 5.25 6.22
N TYR A 48 -1.94 6.41 6.88
CA TYR A 48 -2.99 7.43 6.91
C TYR A 48 -3.33 7.95 5.52
N VAL A 49 -2.34 8.33 4.71
CA VAL A 49 -2.57 8.78 3.33
C VAL A 49 -3.21 7.68 2.49
N ALA A 50 -2.75 6.43 2.61
CA ALA A 50 -3.33 5.29 1.91
C ALA A 50 -4.80 5.08 2.27
N GLN A 51 -5.17 5.23 3.55
CA GLN A 51 -6.56 5.16 3.98
C GLN A 51 -7.41 6.26 3.33
N ILE A 52 -6.95 7.52 3.37
CA ILE A 52 -7.68 8.65 2.76
C ILE A 52 -7.86 8.46 1.26
N LEU A 53 -6.84 7.98 0.54
CA LEU A 53 -6.94 7.73 -0.90
C LEU A 53 -7.94 6.62 -1.23
N ARG A 54 -8.00 5.55 -0.42
CA ARG A 54 -8.98 4.48 -0.61
C ARG A 54 -10.40 4.92 -0.32
N ASP A 55 -10.58 5.81 0.66
CA ASP A 55 -11.89 6.37 1.02
C ASP A 55 -12.36 7.40 -0.01
N GLY A 56 -11.42 8.12 -0.64
CA GLY A 56 -11.70 9.20 -1.59
C GLY A 56 -12.09 8.74 -3.00
N GLY A 57 -11.62 7.57 -3.44
CA GLY A 57 -11.84 7.05 -4.79
C GLY A 57 -10.89 7.64 -5.84
#